data_AF-A0A958B641-F1
#
_entry.id   AF-A0A958B641-F1
#
_cell.length_a   1.000
_cell.length_b   1.000
_cell.length_c   1.000
_cell.angle_alpha   90.00
_cell.angle_beta   90.00
_cell.angle_gamma   90.00
#
_symmetry.space_group_name_H-M   'P 1'
#
loop_
_entity.id
_entity.type
_entity.pdbx_description
1 polymer ?
#
loop_
_entity_poly.entity_id
_entity_poly.type
_entity_poly.pdbx_seq_one_letter_code
_entity_poly.pdbx_strand_id
1 'polypeptide(L)'
;MAELAQVGNFCPNKECPDYGKVQSKQAKRNITKYGKTKQGKQRYKCKSCSTTFTETKGTIFYRRRTPAQEIMETLSLVAEGDRISSLTRVKGHKEDTIVDWLKAAGNHAEAVEAVLLADYHLERGQIDGLWAYVGNKGEKKL
;
A
#
# COMPACT_ATOMS: atom_id res chain seq x y z
N MET A 1 -17.96 6.27 -1.64
CA MET A 1 -16.82 5.83 -2.48
C MET A 1 -15.57 5.80 -1.61
N ALA A 2 -14.82 4.70 -1.68
CA ALA A 2 -13.53 4.60 -1.01
C ALA A 2 -12.53 5.49 -1.76
N GLU A 3 -11.67 6.20 -1.04
CA GLU A 3 -10.70 7.13 -1.63
C GLU A 3 -9.33 6.85 -1.01
N LEU A 4 -8.29 6.93 -1.85
CA LEU A 4 -6.91 6.82 -1.38
C LEU A 4 -6.55 8.07 -0.57
N ALA A 5 -6.09 7.88 0.67
CA ALA A 5 -5.71 8.96 1.56
C ALA A 5 -4.34 8.72 2.20
N GLN A 6 -3.58 9.79 2.39
CA GLN A 6 -2.30 9.72 3.10
C GLN A 6 -2.49 9.45 4.60
N VAL A 7 -1.55 8.70 5.18
CA VAL A 7 -1.52 8.44 6.63
C VAL A 7 -1.39 9.76 7.38
N GLY A 8 -2.24 9.94 8.40
CA GLY A 8 -2.34 11.19 9.16
C GLY A 8 -3.50 12.08 8.76
N ASN A 9 -4.20 11.79 7.65
CA ASN A 9 -5.42 12.48 7.25
C ASN A 9 -6.70 11.77 7.72
N PHE A 10 -6.60 10.58 8.32
CA PHE A 10 -7.76 9.81 8.81
C PHE A 10 -7.40 9.05 10.09
N CYS A 11 -8.42 8.64 10.86
CA CYS A 11 -8.21 7.79 12.02
C CYS A 11 -8.20 6.30 11.60
N PRO A 12 -7.15 5.52 11.92
CA PRO A 12 -7.08 4.09 11.60
C PRO A 12 -7.76 3.19 12.64
N ASN A 13 -8.29 3.73 13.74
CA ASN A 13 -8.94 2.95 14.78
C ASN A 13 -10.40 2.66 14.40
N LYS A 14 -10.76 1.38 14.19
CA LYS A 14 -12.11 0.94 13.80
C LYS A 14 -13.19 1.26 14.83
N GLU A 15 -12.82 1.40 16.10
CA GLU A 15 -13.73 1.74 17.19
C GLU A 15 -13.99 3.25 17.30
N CYS A 16 -13.27 4.07 16.51
CA CYS A 16 -13.44 5.51 16.52
C CYS A 16 -14.70 5.92 15.74
N PRO A 17 -15.53 6.86 16.27
CA PRO A 17 -16.67 7.40 15.52
C PRO A 17 -16.26 8.14 14.23
N ASP A 18 -15.00 8.55 14.14
CA ASP A 18 -14.39 9.16 12.95
C ASP A 18 -13.40 8.24 12.24
N TYR A 19 -13.57 6.93 12.38
CA TYR A 19 -12.82 5.92 11.63
C TYR A 19 -12.92 6.15 10.12
N GLY A 20 -11.77 6.13 9.42
CA GLY A 20 -11.72 6.21 7.95
C GLY A 20 -12.15 7.54 7.33
N LYS A 21 -12.74 8.47 8.09
CA LYS A 21 -13.15 9.78 7.59
C LYS A 21 -11.93 10.65 7.28
N VAL A 22 -11.83 11.16 6.06
CA VAL A 22 -10.73 12.04 5.64
C VAL A 22 -10.92 13.44 6.24
N GLN A 23 -9.87 13.97 6.85
CA GLN A 23 -9.87 15.23 7.60
C GLN A 23 -10.19 16.46 6.74
N SER A 24 -9.87 16.43 5.43
CA SER A 24 -10.22 17.52 4.49
C SER A 24 -11.72 17.64 4.22
N LYS A 25 -12.46 16.54 4.37
CA LYS A 25 -13.91 16.47 4.16
C LYS A 25 -14.71 16.67 5.45
N GLN A 26 -14.04 16.90 6.58
CA GLN A 26 -14.67 17.09 7.88
C GLN A 26 -14.74 18.58 8.24
N ALA A 27 -15.85 18.98 8.88
CA ALA A 27 -16.01 20.33 9.43
C ALA A 27 -14.99 20.64 10.54
N LYS A 28 -14.59 19.63 11.32
CA LYS A 28 -13.60 19.77 12.41
C LYS A 28 -12.42 18.83 12.21
N ARG A 29 -11.22 19.39 12.28
CA ARG A 29 -9.96 18.66 12.18
C ARG A 29 -9.72 17.77 13.41
N ASN A 30 -9.84 16.46 13.24
CA ASN A 30 -9.69 15.48 14.32
C ASN A 30 -8.27 14.88 14.46
N ILE A 31 -7.40 14.93 13.44
CA ILE A 31 -6.02 14.43 13.53
C ILE A 31 -5.02 15.58 13.74
N THR A 32 -4.08 15.38 14.65
CA THR A 32 -2.98 16.33 14.93
C THR A 32 -1.64 15.63 15.02
N LYS A 33 -0.57 16.33 14.64
CA LYS A 33 0.82 15.89 14.86
C LYS A 33 1.10 15.78 16.37
N TYR A 34 1.73 14.69 16.79
CA TYR A 34 1.98 14.34 18.19
C TYR A 34 3.45 13.90 18.40
N GLY A 35 4.39 14.78 18.03
CA GLY A 35 5.82 14.51 18.09
C GLY A 35 6.29 13.43 17.11
N LYS A 36 7.49 12.90 17.36
CA LYS A 36 8.14 11.87 16.53
C LYS A 36 8.53 10.66 17.38
N THR A 37 8.67 9.51 16.75
CA THR A 37 9.28 8.33 17.38
C THR A 37 10.79 8.55 17.56
N LYS A 38 11.46 7.68 18.35
CA LYS A 38 12.93 7.69 18.48
C LYS A 38 13.66 7.56 17.14
N GLN A 39 13.03 6.92 16.15
CA GLN A 39 13.55 6.75 14.79
C GLN A 39 13.14 7.90 13.84
N GLY A 40 12.64 9.03 14.37
CA GLY A 40 12.30 10.21 13.59
C GLY A 40 10.96 10.16 12.86
N LYS A 41 10.25 9.02 12.84
CA LYS A 41 8.94 8.87 12.19
C LYS A 41 7.87 9.73 12.87
N GLN A 42 7.07 10.47 12.09
CA GLN A 42 5.99 11.31 12.64
C GLN A 42 4.94 10.45 13.35
N ARG A 43 4.49 10.92 14.52
CA ARG A 43 3.33 10.38 15.23
C ARG A 43 2.14 11.31 15.08
N TYR A 44 0.95 10.74 15.02
CA TYR A 44 -0.32 11.44 14.98
C TYR A 44 -1.16 11.01 16.18
N LYS A 45 -2.05 11.90 16.61
CA LYS A 45 -3.07 11.63 17.63
C LYS A 45 -4.43 12.03 17.08
N CYS A 46 -5.40 11.13 17.22
CA CYS A 46 -6.81 11.45 16.96
C CYS A 46 -7.41 12.10 18.20
N LYS A 47 -8.09 13.24 18.04
CA LYS A 47 -8.79 13.96 19.11
C LYS A 47 -10.09 13.27 19.53
N SER A 48 -10.73 12.54 18.62
CA SER A 48 -12.02 11.89 18.88
C SER A 48 -11.88 10.65 19.77
N CYS A 49 -10.87 9.81 19.53
CA CYS A 49 -10.65 8.56 20.29
C CYS A 49 -9.35 8.55 21.10
N SER A 50 -8.58 9.64 21.10
CA SER A 50 -7.26 9.75 21.76
C SER A 50 -6.17 8.76 21.30
N THR A 51 -6.46 7.86 20.36
CA THR A 51 -5.49 6.88 19.85
C THR A 51 -4.33 7.57 19.12
N THR A 52 -3.11 7.09 19.34
CA THR A 52 -1.92 7.54 18.60
C THR A 52 -1.49 6.51 17.56
N PHE A 53 -0.98 6.98 16.42
CA PHE A 53 -0.47 6.12 15.34
C PHE A 53 0.72 6.79 14.64
N THR A 54 1.52 6.00 13.91
CA THR A 54 2.70 6.48 13.18
C THR A 54 2.37 6.77 11.73
N GLU A 55 3.18 7.59 11.06
CA GLU A 55 3.09 7.86 9.61
C GLU A 55 3.17 6.60 8.73
N THR A 56 3.68 5.50 9.27
CA THR A 56 3.76 4.21 8.57
C THR A 56 2.56 3.29 8.85
N LYS A 57 1.61 3.69 9.70
CA LYS A 57 0.47 2.81 10.05
C LYS A 57 -0.39 2.54 8.81
N GLY A 58 -0.60 1.26 8.50
CA GLY A 58 -1.39 0.83 7.35
C GLY A 58 -0.62 0.78 6.04
N THR A 59 0.70 0.98 6.05
CA THR A 59 1.56 0.82 4.88
C THR A 59 2.47 -0.39 5.03
N ILE A 60 3.14 -0.79 3.94
CA ILE A 60 4.13 -1.87 3.93
C ILE A 60 5.34 -1.62 4.85
N PHE A 61 5.56 -0.35 5.23
CA PHE A 61 6.64 0.09 6.11
C PHE A 61 6.28 0.05 7.60
N TYR A 62 5.06 -0.37 7.94
CA TYR A 62 4.64 -0.43 9.34
C TYR A 62 5.47 -1.45 10.14
N ARG A 63 5.99 -1.03 11.30
CA ARG A 63 6.83 -1.85 12.19
C ARG A 63 8.07 -2.45 11.52
N ARG A 64 8.55 -1.86 10.43
CA ARG A 64 9.82 -2.24 9.79
C ARG A 64 10.98 -1.46 10.41
N ARG A 65 12.09 -2.16 10.67
CA ARG A 65 13.36 -1.55 11.09
C ARG A 65 14.21 -1.13 9.90
N THR A 66 14.11 -1.88 8.81
CA THR A 66 14.78 -1.58 7.54
C THR A 66 14.24 -0.27 6.96
N PRO A 67 15.12 0.62 6.44
CA PRO A 67 14.70 1.83 5.76
C PRO A 67 13.71 1.54 4.62
N ALA A 68 12.74 2.44 4.43
CA ALA A 68 11.72 2.27 3.37
C ALA A 68 12.34 2.18 1.98
N GLN A 69 13.41 2.95 1.72
CA GLN A 69 14.13 2.93 0.45
C GLN A 69 14.72 1.55 0.14
N GLU A 70 15.38 0.91 1.11
CA GLU A 70 15.97 -0.42 0.94
C GLU A 70 14.90 -1.49 0.64
N ILE A 71 13.75 -1.41 1.31
CA ILE A 71 12.60 -2.30 1.04
C ILE A 71 12.10 -2.08 -0.38
N MET A 72 11.92 -0.82 -0.80
CA MET A 72 11.44 -0.48 -2.14
C MET A 72 12.41 -0.95 -3.22
N GLU A 73 13.70 -0.67 -3.08
CA GLU A 73 14.73 -1.12 -4.03
C GLU A 73 14.75 -2.65 -4.15
N THR A 74 14.69 -3.36 -3.03
CA THR A 74 14.66 -4.83 -3.04
C THR A 74 13.42 -5.36 -3.76
N LEU A 75 12.24 -4.76 -3.51
CA LEU A 75 11.00 -5.15 -4.17
C LEU A 75 11.00 -4.81 -5.67
N SER A 76 11.62 -3.69 -6.07
CA SER A 76 11.79 -3.33 -7.49
C SER A 76 12.62 -4.37 -8.23
N LEU A 77 13.74 -4.82 -7.64
CA LEU A 77 14.58 -5.87 -8.24
C LEU A 77 13.81 -7.19 -8.41
N VAL A 78 13.00 -7.57 -7.41
CA VAL A 78 12.10 -8.74 -7.55
C VAL A 78 11.13 -8.54 -8.71
N ALA A 79 10.56 -7.34 -8.87
CA ALA A 79 9.65 -7.03 -9.97
C ALA A 79 10.33 -7.04 -11.35
N GLU A 80 11.62 -6.73 -11.42
CA GLU A 80 12.45 -6.84 -12.64
C GLU A 80 12.83 -8.30 -12.97
N GLY A 81 12.56 -9.25 -12.08
CA GLY A 81 12.78 -10.68 -12.29
C GLY A 81 13.98 -11.27 -11.57
N ASP A 82 14.63 -10.50 -10.68
CA ASP A 82 15.73 -11.04 -9.87
C ASP A 82 15.25 -12.13 -8.91
N ARG A 83 16.07 -13.18 -8.81
CA ARG A 83 15.80 -14.28 -7.87
C ARG A 83 16.04 -13.81 -6.44
N ILE A 84 15.11 -14.12 -5.54
CA ILE A 84 15.23 -13.82 -4.10
C ILE A 84 16.55 -14.37 -3.54
N SER A 85 16.95 -15.59 -3.94
CA SER A 85 18.21 -16.22 -3.54
C SER A 85 19.49 -15.46 -3.96
N SER A 86 19.39 -14.58 -4.95
CA SER A 86 20.48 -13.69 -5.37
C SER A 86 20.46 -12.42 -4.50
N LEU A 87 19.27 -11.86 -4.26
CA LEU A 87 19.09 -10.67 -3.44
C LEU A 87 19.48 -10.88 -1.98
N THR A 88 19.34 -12.09 -1.44
CA THR A 88 19.84 -12.39 -0.08
C THR A 88 21.34 -12.14 0.07
N ARG A 89 22.13 -12.43 -0.97
CA ARG A 89 23.59 -12.23 -0.99
C ARG A 89 23.97 -10.79 -1.25
N VAL A 90 23.26 -10.12 -2.17
CA VAL A 90 23.55 -8.74 -2.59
C VAL A 90 23.08 -7.72 -1.55
N LYS A 91 21.87 -7.88 -1.02
CA LYS A 91 21.26 -6.96 -0.04
C LYS A 91 21.49 -7.38 1.42
N GLY A 92 21.94 -8.61 1.67
CA GLY A 92 22.25 -9.09 3.03
C GLY A 92 21.02 -9.36 3.90
N HIS A 93 19.82 -9.42 3.30
CA HIS A 93 18.59 -9.76 3.99
C HIS A 93 18.30 -11.25 3.90
N LYS A 94 17.72 -11.83 4.97
CA LYS A 94 17.25 -13.22 4.94
C LYS A 94 16.14 -13.38 3.91
N GLU A 95 16.07 -14.55 3.28
CA GLU A 95 15.04 -14.88 2.31
C GLU A 95 13.62 -14.67 2.86
N ASP A 96 13.34 -15.17 4.06
CA ASP A 96 12.06 -14.99 4.74
C ASP A 96 11.68 -13.52 4.91
N THR A 97 12.66 -12.64 5.15
CA THR A 97 12.43 -11.21 5.29
C THR A 97 11.99 -10.58 3.96
N ILE A 98 12.65 -10.96 2.86
CA ILE A 98 12.31 -10.47 1.52
C ILE A 98 10.93 -10.99 1.11
N VAL A 99 10.64 -12.27 1.36
CA VAL A 99 9.33 -12.88 1.11
C VAL A 99 8.23 -12.21 1.92
N ASP A 100 8.48 -11.86 3.19
CA ASP A 100 7.53 -11.14 4.04
C ASP A 100 7.26 -9.71 3.51
N TRP A 101 8.26 -9.01 2.98
CA TRP A 101 8.04 -7.73 2.30
C TRP A 101 7.21 -7.89 1.04
N LEU A 102 7.51 -8.91 0.23
CA LEU A 102 6.78 -9.20 -1.01
C LEU A 102 5.31 -9.50 -0.72
N LYS A 103 5.03 -10.34 0.29
CA LYS A 103 3.64 -10.63 0.74
C LYS A 103 2.93 -9.37 1.22
N ALA A 104 3.59 -8.54 2.04
CA ALA A 104 3.02 -7.28 2.50
C ALA A 104 2.71 -6.33 1.35
N ALA A 105 3.59 -6.26 0.33
CA ALA A 105 3.39 -5.47 -0.87
C ALA A 105 2.25 -6.00 -1.73
N GLY A 106 2.17 -7.31 -1.96
CA GLY A 106 1.08 -7.95 -2.70
C GLY A 106 -0.29 -7.67 -2.07
N ASN A 107 -0.43 -7.90 -0.76
CA ASN A 107 -1.66 -7.61 -0.03
C ASN A 107 -2.03 -6.11 -0.08
N HIS A 108 -1.03 -5.22 -0.08
CA HIS A 108 -1.27 -3.79 -0.18
C HIS A 108 -1.71 -3.38 -1.60
N ALA A 109 -1.08 -3.96 -2.63
CA ALA A 109 -1.43 -3.74 -4.02
C ALA A 109 -2.87 -4.20 -4.31
N GLU A 110 -3.26 -5.39 -3.83
CA GLU A 110 -4.62 -5.93 -3.96
C GLU A 110 -5.66 -4.98 -3.32
N ALA A 111 -5.37 -4.44 -2.13
CA ALA A 111 -6.27 -3.49 -1.48
C ALA A 111 -6.41 -2.16 -2.24
N VAL A 112 -5.32 -1.68 -2.86
CA VAL A 112 -5.35 -0.47 -3.71
C VAL A 112 -6.09 -0.75 -5.01
N GLU A 113 -5.80 -1.87 -5.65
CA GLU A 113 -6.44 -2.32 -6.89
C GLU A 113 -7.96 -2.46 -6.70
N ALA A 114 -8.41 -3.06 -5.60
CA ALA A 114 -9.85 -3.18 -5.30
C ALA A 114 -10.56 -1.81 -5.24
N VAL A 115 -9.89 -0.77 -4.73
CA VAL A 115 -10.43 0.60 -4.72
C VAL A 115 -10.41 1.21 -6.12
N LEU A 116 -9.32 1.03 -6.88
CA LEU A 116 -9.19 1.59 -8.22
C LEU A 116 -10.16 0.95 -9.22
N LEU A 117 -10.36 -0.37 -9.14
CA LEU A 117 -11.26 -1.12 -10.01
C LEU A 117 -12.73 -0.84 -9.71
N ALA A 118 -13.10 -0.50 -8.47
CA ALA A 118 -14.48 -0.21 -8.09
C ALA A 118 -15.08 0.96 -8.88
N ASP A 119 -14.26 1.96 -9.22
CA ASP A 119 -14.67 3.14 -10.00
C ASP A 119 -14.13 3.11 -11.45
N TYR A 120 -13.56 1.97 -11.89
CA TYR A 120 -12.94 1.87 -13.21
C TYR A 120 -13.98 1.66 -14.31
N HIS A 121 -14.00 2.58 -15.27
CA HIS A 121 -14.91 2.53 -16.42
C HIS A 121 -14.16 2.00 -17.64
N LEU A 122 -14.54 0.80 -18.09
CA LEU A 122 -13.99 0.17 -19.29
C LEU A 122 -14.80 0.56 -20.53
N GLU A 123 -14.12 1.03 -21.57
CA GLU A 123 -14.72 1.19 -22.88
C GLU A 123 -14.84 -0.16 -23.60
N ARG A 124 -15.86 -0.31 -24.45
CA ARG A 124 -16.05 -1.54 -25.24
C ARG A 124 -14.79 -1.92 -26.03
N GLY A 125 -14.13 -0.95 -26.66
CA GLY A 125 -12.91 -1.19 -27.43
C GLY A 125 -11.74 -1.72 -26.58
N GLN A 126 -11.66 -1.35 -25.31
CA GLN A 126 -10.63 -1.88 -24.39
C GLN A 126 -10.93 -3.34 -24.03
N ILE A 127 -12.20 -3.69 -23.81
CA ILE A 127 -12.62 -5.07 -23.56
C ILE A 127 -12.41 -5.93 -24.81
N ASP A 128 -12.77 -5.42 -25.99
CA ASP A 128 -12.56 -6.12 -27.27
C ASP A 128 -11.08 -6.35 -27.54
N GLY A 129 -10.23 -5.34 -27.27
CA GLY A 129 -8.77 -5.46 -27.39
C GLY A 129 -8.19 -6.48 -26.41
N LEU A 130 -8.66 -6.49 -25.16
CA LEU A 130 -8.26 -7.48 -24.16
C LEU A 130 -8.68 -8.89 -24.59
N TRP A 131 -9.91 -9.07 -25.08
CA TRP A 131 -10.40 -10.35 -25.58
C TRP A 131 -9.60 -10.85 -26.79
N ALA A 132 -9.36 -9.98 -27.78
CA ALA A 132 -8.58 -10.35 -28.96
C ALA A 132 -7.12 -10.72 -28.61
N TYR A 133 -6.52 -10.07 -27.61
CA TYR A 133 -5.13 -10.32 -27.24
C TYR A 133 -4.94 -11.46 -26.24
N VAL A 134 -5.80 -11.56 -25.23
CA VAL A 134 -5.71 -12.54 -24.13
C VAL A 134 -6.58 -13.76 -24.40
N GLY A 135 -7.84 -13.55 -24.80
CA GLY A 135 -8.80 -14.63 -25.07
C GLY A 135 -8.47 -15.42 -26.34
N ASN A 136 -8.01 -14.76 -27.40
CA ASN A 136 -7.63 -15.41 -28.67
C ASN A 136 -6.13 -15.69 -28.80
N LYS A 137 -5.36 -15.65 -27.70
CA LYS A 137 -3.92 -15.94 -27.72
C LYS A 137 -3.68 -17.43 -27.98
N GLY A 138 -3.75 -17.84 -29.24
CA GLY A 138 -3.63 -19.24 -29.68
C GLY A 138 -4.54 -19.62 -30.85
N GLU A 139 -5.60 -18.87 -31.13
CA GLU A 139 -6.44 -19.10 -32.30
C GLU A 139 -5.80 -18.48 -33.55
N LYS A 140 -4.82 -19.18 -34.11
CA LYS A 140 -4.49 -18.98 -35.53
C LYS A 140 -5.69 -19.46 -36.33
N LYS A 141 -6.43 -18.56 -36.97
CA LYS A 141 -7.33 -18.96 -38.06
C LYS A 141 -6.46 -19.63 -39.12
N LEU A 142 -6.63 -20.95 -39.25
CA LEU A 142 -6.17 -21.77 -40.38
C LEU A 142 -6.80 -21.24 -41.67
#